data_AF-A0A3A5V287-F1
#
_entry.id   AF-A0A3A5V287-F1
#
_cell.length_a   1.000
_cell.length_b   1.000
_cell.length_c   1.000
_cell.angle_alpha   90.00
_cell.angle_beta   90.00
_cell.angle_gamma   90.00
#
_symmetry.space_group_name_H-M   'P 1'
#
loop_
_entity.id
_entity.type
_entity.pdbx_description
1 polymer ?
#
loop_
_entity_poly.entity_id
_entity_poly.type
_entity_poly.pdbx_seq_one_letter_code
_entity_poly.pdbx_strand_id
1 'polypeptide(L)'
;MVNRRPNVIGLVILSALYWGALYYWLRADLHSDIRDVQIDALILFSLSIPYVAFVMWGAMTDLPESIANIPYIGKYIKAEIWIIILISFAIWAWIDPSLVGILFVGIALLGLPVGLSLACFLYTGEGGSRLYGLKRLVDVYPSITKPEGHVRFNQKLWTTTLVLIIYFAMTNVMIYGLSDSTLDIF
;
A
#
# COMPACT_ATOMS: atom_id res chain seq x y z
N MET A 1 16.59 22.53 14.65
CA MET A 1 16.08 21.22 14.18
C MET A 1 14.94 20.81 15.09
N VAL A 2 13.74 20.54 14.56
CA VAL A 2 12.56 20.22 15.39
C VAL A 2 12.56 18.71 15.64
N ASN A 3 12.88 18.30 16.87
CA ASN A 3 12.78 16.91 17.29
C ASN A 3 11.30 16.53 17.40
N ARG A 4 10.81 15.70 16.48
CA ARG A 4 9.38 15.37 16.38
C ARG A 4 9.06 14.16 17.25
N ARG A 5 8.13 14.34 18.18
CA ARG A 5 7.55 13.24 18.94
C ARG A 5 6.50 12.50 18.13
N PRO A 6 6.29 11.20 18.40
CA PRO A 6 5.21 10.43 17.78
C PRO A 6 3.85 11.10 17.99
N ASN A 7 3.00 11.08 16.95
CA ASN A 7 1.64 11.58 17.07
C ASN A 7 0.74 10.50 17.67
N VAL A 8 0.68 10.44 19.00
CA VAL A 8 -0.12 9.45 19.73
C VAL A 8 -1.61 9.58 19.43
N ILE A 9 -2.14 10.80 19.28
CA ILE A 9 -3.56 11.03 18.99
C ILE A 9 -3.92 10.48 17.60
N GLY A 10 -3.13 10.81 16.58
CA GLY A 10 -3.34 10.30 15.23
C GLY A 10 -3.24 8.79 15.14
N LEU A 11 -2.29 8.21 15.88
CA LEU A 11 -2.12 6.76 16.01
C LEU A 11 -3.38 6.11 16.59
N VAL A 12 -3.85 6.57 17.76
CA VAL A 12 -5.02 6.00 18.43
C VAL A 12 -6.28 6.13 17.56
N ILE A 13 -6.51 7.28 16.95
CA ILE A 13 -7.70 7.50 16.10
C ILE A 13 -7.68 6.56 14.90
N LEU A 14 -6.57 6.49 14.16
CA LEU A 14 -6.50 5.66 12.96
C LEU A 14 -6.59 4.17 13.29
N SER A 15 -5.90 3.74 14.35
CA SER A 15 -5.99 2.37 14.86
C SER A 15 -7.42 2.02 15.28
N ALA A 16 -8.10 2.88 16.03
CA ALA A 16 -9.48 2.67 16.45
C ALA A 16 -10.44 2.64 15.26
N LEU A 17 -10.25 3.48 14.25
CA LEU A 17 -11.06 3.49 13.04
C LEU A 17 -10.89 2.18 12.25
N TYR A 18 -9.65 1.75 12.01
CA TYR A 18 -9.39 0.55 11.22
C TYR A 18 -9.85 -0.73 11.92
N TRP A 19 -9.36 -0.98 13.14
CA TRP A 19 -9.76 -2.17 13.89
C TRP A 19 -11.21 -2.11 14.35
N GLY A 20 -11.76 -0.93 14.62
CA GLY A 20 -13.19 -0.75 14.88
C GLY A 20 -14.05 -1.09 13.67
N ALA A 21 -13.64 -0.70 12.46
CA ALA A 21 -14.35 -1.06 11.22
C ALA A 21 -14.27 -2.57 10.93
N LEU A 22 -13.10 -3.19 11.13
CA LEU A 22 -12.94 -4.65 10.99
C LEU A 22 -13.78 -5.41 12.02
N TYR A 23 -13.76 -4.96 13.27
CA TYR A 23 -14.60 -5.52 14.32
C TYR A 23 -16.08 -5.40 13.96
N TYR A 24 -16.52 -4.22 13.48
CA TYR A 24 -17.89 -4.00 13.03
C TYR A 24 -18.28 -4.95 11.88
N TRP A 25 -17.37 -5.20 10.94
CA TRP A 25 -17.61 -6.13 9.84
C TRP A 25 -17.81 -7.55 10.36
N LEU A 26 -16.92 -8.05 11.23
CA LEU A 26 -16.93 -9.41 11.75
C LEU A 26 -17.85 -9.61 12.97
N ARG A 27 -18.56 -8.56 13.42
CA ARG A 27 -19.27 -8.55 14.71
C ARG A 27 -20.30 -9.67 14.84
N ALA A 28 -20.98 -10.03 13.75
CA ALA A 28 -22.04 -11.04 13.75
C ALA A 28 -21.45 -12.43 14.01
N ASP A 29 -20.34 -12.73 13.34
CA ASP A 29 -19.65 -14.01 13.44
C ASP A 29 -18.89 -14.14 14.77
N LEU A 30 -18.31 -13.03 15.25
CA LEU A 30 -17.66 -12.92 16.56
C LEU A 30 -18.62 -13.14 17.75
N HIS A 31 -19.89 -12.80 17.59
CA HIS A 31 -20.92 -12.97 18.63
C HIS A 31 -21.88 -14.13 18.33
N SER A 32 -21.52 -14.99 17.39
CA SER A 32 -22.30 -16.19 17.09
C SER A 32 -22.22 -17.19 18.24
N ASP A 33 -23.30 -17.95 18.44
CA ASP A 33 -23.34 -19.05 19.44
C ASP A 33 -22.58 -20.30 18.97
N ILE A 34 -22.09 -20.30 17.71
CA ILE A 34 -21.37 -21.41 17.09
C ILE A 34 -19.87 -21.16 17.27
N ARG A 35 -19.24 -22.00 18.09
CA ARG A 35 -17.82 -21.85 18.45
C ARG A 35 -16.88 -21.80 17.23
N ASP A 36 -17.12 -22.62 16.23
CA ASP A 36 -16.20 -22.73 15.08
C ASP A 36 -16.21 -21.44 14.24
N VAL A 37 -17.41 -20.88 13.99
CA VAL A 37 -17.58 -19.59 13.29
C VAL A 37 -16.96 -18.44 14.08
N GLN A 38 -17.11 -18.45 15.40
CA GLN A 38 -16.50 -17.46 16.27
C GLN A 38 -14.95 -17.52 16.24
N ILE A 39 -14.37 -18.72 16.23
CA ILE A 39 -12.92 -18.92 16.14
C ILE A 39 -12.40 -18.41 14.79
N ASP A 40 -13.08 -18.74 13.68
CA ASP A 40 -12.67 -18.31 12.34
C ASP A 40 -12.67 -16.77 12.23
N ALA A 41 -13.74 -16.12 12.72
CA ALA A 41 -13.82 -14.66 12.75
C ALA A 41 -12.72 -14.02 13.61
N LEU A 42 -12.39 -14.65 14.75
CA LEU A 42 -11.30 -14.19 15.62
C LEU A 42 -9.93 -14.33 14.93
N ILE A 43 -9.69 -15.42 14.20
CA ILE A 43 -8.45 -15.62 13.43
C ILE A 43 -8.33 -14.53 12.35
N LEU A 44 -9.40 -14.27 11.61
CA LEU A 44 -9.43 -13.25 10.55
C LEU A 44 -9.17 -11.84 11.12
N PHE A 45 -9.80 -11.49 12.24
CA PHE A 45 -9.52 -10.24 12.92
C PHE A 45 -8.06 -10.15 13.37
N SER A 46 -7.55 -11.22 14.00
CA SER A 46 -6.19 -11.28 14.53
C SER A 46 -5.14 -11.21 13.42
N LEU A 47 -5.42 -11.75 12.24
CA LEU A 47 -4.55 -11.72 11.06
C LEU A 47 -4.24 -10.30 10.57
N SER A 48 -5.13 -9.34 10.82
CA SER A 48 -4.91 -7.93 10.47
C SER A 48 -3.73 -7.29 11.23
N ILE A 49 -3.50 -7.72 12.48
CA ILE A 49 -2.47 -7.16 13.36
C ILE A 49 -1.06 -7.44 12.84
N PRO A 50 -0.63 -8.70 12.60
CA PRO A 50 0.69 -8.98 12.05
C PRO A 50 0.84 -8.42 10.63
N TYR A 51 -0.24 -8.34 9.84
CA TYR A 51 -0.19 -7.71 8.52
C TYR A 51 0.18 -6.22 8.60
N VAL A 52 -0.55 -5.45 9.41
CA VAL A 52 -0.28 -4.02 9.60
C VAL A 52 1.11 -3.81 10.22
N ALA A 53 1.50 -4.65 11.18
CA ALA A 53 2.84 -4.61 11.78
C ALA A 53 3.94 -4.87 10.74
N PHE A 54 3.73 -5.83 9.83
CA PHE A 54 4.64 -6.10 8.72
C PHE A 54 4.77 -4.90 7.79
N VAL A 55 3.66 -4.26 7.41
CA VAL A 55 3.69 -3.05 6.56
C VAL A 55 4.44 -1.90 7.24
N MET A 56 4.19 -1.69 8.53
CA MET A 56 4.91 -0.71 9.34
C MET A 56 6.41 -1.00 9.40
N TRP A 57 6.79 -2.25 9.67
CA TRP A 57 8.19 -2.69 9.68
C TRP A 57 8.85 -2.47 8.32
N GLY A 58 8.15 -2.81 7.23
CA GLY A 58 8.57 -2.60 5.86
C GLY A 58 8.92 -1.15 5.56
N ALA A 59 8.09 -0.21 6.02
CA ALA A 59 8.29 1.22 5.85
C ALA A 59 9.34 1.84 6.80
N MET A 60 9.43 1.35 8.04
CA MET A 60 10.19 2.03 9.11
C MET A 60 11.64 1.54 9.28
N THR A 61 11.96 0.31 8.91
CA THR A 61 13.29 -0.28 9.13
C THR A 61 13.97 -0.61 7.81
N ASP A 62 15.29 -0.55 7.75
CA ASP A 62 16.06 -1.07 6.62
C ASP A 62 16.45 -2.53 6.85
N LEU A 63 16.68 -3.28 5.78
CA LEU A 63 17.24 -4.63 5.95
C LEU A 63 18.70 -4.53 6.41
N PRO A 64 19.16 -5.43 7.29
CA PRO A 64 20.57 -5.53 7.62
C PRO A 64 21.42 -5.73 6.36
N GLU A 65 22.62 -5.13 6.31
CA GLU A 65 23.51 -5.20 5.15
C GLU A 65 23.84 -6.65 4.76
N SER A 66 23.96 -7.55 5.74
CA SER A 66 24.18 -8.99 5.49
C SER A 66 23.08 -9.65 4.68
N ILE A 67 21.83 -9.17 4.80
CA ILE A 67 20.67 -9.73 4.10
C ILE A 67 20.49 -8.99 2.77
N ALA A 68 20.67 -7.67 2.76
CA ALA A 68 20.52 -6.84 1.56
C ALA A 68 21.53 -7.18 0.46
N ASN A 69 22.75 -7.58 0.83
CA ASN A 69 23.84 -7.90 -0.10
C ASN A 69 23.76 -9.31 -0.71
N ILE A 70 22.76 -10.12 -0.35
CA ILE A 70 22.56 -11.43 -0.96
C ILE A 70 22.16 -11.23 -2.44
N PRO A 71 22.86 -11.86 -3.39
CA PRO A 71 22.56 -11.71 -4.82
C PRO A 71 21.10 -12.08 -5.13
N TYR A 72 20.44 -11.27 -5.96
CA TYR A 72 19.08 -11.43 -6.50
C TYR A 72 17.92 -11.38 -5.48
N ILE A 73 18.07 -12.01 -4.31
CA ILE A 73 17.01 -12.17 -3.31
C ILE A 73 17.03 -10.99 -2.32
N GLY A 74 18.23 -10.61 -1.84
CA GLY A 74 18.41 -9.72 -0.69
C GLY A 74 17.66 -8.39 -0.77
N LYS A 75 17.68 -7.78 -1.96
CA LYS A 75 17.06 -6.46 -2.22
C LYS A 75 15.53 -6.49 -2.18
N TYR A 76 14.91 -7.62 -2.51
CA TYR A 76 13.46 -7.73 -2.70
C TYR A 76 12.75 -8.55 -1.62
N ILE A 77 13.46 -9.06 -0.61
CA ILE A 77 12.90 -9.90 0.46
C ILE A 77 11.59 -9.36 1.06
N LYS A 78 11.48 -8.05 1.32
CA LYS A 78 10.23 -7.48 1.85
C LYS A 78 9.08 -7.59 0.85
N ALA A 79 9.34 -7.36 -0.42
CA ALA A 79 8.33 -7.52 -1.47
C ALA A 79 7.96 -8.99 -1.65
N GLU A 80 8.93 -9.91 -1.57
CA GLU A 80 8.70 -11.35 -1.63
C GLU A 80 7.83 -11.83 -0.47
N ILE A 81 8.13 -11.43 0.78
CA ILE A 81 7.30 -11.75 1.96
C ILE A 81 5.88 -11.22 1.77
N TRP A 82 5.73 -9.98 1.28
CA TRP A 82 4.41 -9.40 1.03
C TRP A 82 3.63 -10.19 -0.03
N ILE A 83 4.28 -10.60 -1.12
CA ILE A 83 3.68 -11.45 -2.16
C ILE A 83 3.28 -12.79 -1.58
N ILE A 84 4.11 -13.41 -0.74
CA ILE A 84 3.78 -14.69 -0.07
C ILE A 84 2.53 -14.53 0.80
N ILE A 85 2.40 -13.42 1.53
CA ILE A 85 1.19 -13.12 2.32
C ILE A 85 -0.05 -13.05 1.40
N LEU A 86 0.04 -12.31 0.29
CA LEU A 86 -1.08 -12.20 -0.66
C LEU A 86 -1.44 -13.53 -1.33
N ILE A 87 -0.44 -14.35 -1.69
CA ILE A 87 -0.67 -15.70 -2.23
C ILE A 87 -1.34 -16.57 -1.17
N SER A 88 -0.92 -16.48 0.10
CA SER A 88 -1.55 -17.22 1.19
C SER A 88 -3.03 -16.82 1.34
N PHE A 89 -3.34 -15.53 1.21
CA PHE A 89 -4.73 -15.04 1.21
C PHE A 89 -5.49 -15.56 -0.01
N ALA A 90 -4.87 -15.59 -1.19
CA ALA A 90 -5.48 -16.12 -2.41
C ALA A 90 -5.82 -17.61 -2.27
N ILE A 91 -4.92 -18.41 -1.72
CA ILE A 91 -5.14 -19.85 -1.49
C ILE A 91 -6.29 -20.05 -0.51
N TRP A 92 -6.33 -19.28 0.58
CA TRP A 92 -7.42 -19.40 1.56
C TRP A 92 -8.76 -18.98 0.96
N ALA A 93 -8.79 -17.86 0.22
CA ALA A 93 -9.96 -17.38 -0.48
C ALA A 93 -10.42 -18.33 -1.61
N TRP A 94 -9.53 -19.17 -2.15
CA TRP A 94 -9.89 -20.22 -3.09
C TRP A 94 -10.65 -21.37 -2.41
N ILE A 95 -10.24 -21.73 -1.19
CA ILE A 95 -10.89 -22.78 -0.39
C ILE A 95 -12.24 -22.28 0.11
N ASP A 96 -12.31 -21.03 0.58
CA ASP A 96 -13.53 -20.38 1.02
C ASP A 96 -13.73 -19.02 0.34
N PRO A 97 -14.52 -18.97 -0.75
CA PRO A 97 -14.79 -17.74 -1.49
C PRO A 97 -15.49 -16.65 -0.68
N SER A 98 -16.13 -16.97 0.44
CA SER A 98 -16.79 -15.96 1.29
C SER A 98 -15.77 -15.02 1.95
N LEU A 99 -14.52 -15.48 2.14
CA LEU A 99 -13.46 -14.74 2.81
C LEU A 99 -12.72 -13.75 1.91
N VAL A 100 -12.99 -13.75 0.60
CA VAL A 100 -12.34 -12.84 -0.37
C VAL A 100 -12.45 -11.39 0.09
N GLY A 101 -13.64 -10.98 0.54
CA GLY A 101 -13.90 -9.61 0.97
C GLY A 101 -13.04 -9.19 2.16
N ILE A 102 -13.01 -10.01 3.21
CA ILE A 102 -12.26 -9.66 4.43
C ILE A 102 -10.74 -9.74 4.21
N LEU A 103 -10.24 -10.77 3.52
CA LEU A 103 -8.81 -10.96 3.30
C LEU A 103 -8.22 -9.90 2.35
N PHE A 104 -8.84 -9.68 1.19
CA PHE A 104 -8.28 -8.76 0.20
C PHE A 104 -8.70 -7.31 0.43
N VAL A 105 -9.94 -7.04 0.80
CA VAL A 105 -10.40 -5.65 0.99
C VAL A 105 -10.10 -5.21 2.43
N GLY A 106 -10.60 -5.94 3.41
CA GLY A 106 -10.46 -5.58 4.83
C GLY A 106 -9.01 -5.57 5.33
N ILE A 107 -8.24 -6.60 4.99
CA ILE A 107 -6.86 -6.76 5.49
C ILE A 107 -5.86 -6.23 4.48
N ALA A 108 -5.76 -6.81 3.27
CA ALA A 108 -4.70 -6.44 2.35
C ALA A 108 -4.80 -5.00 1.84
N LEU A 109 -5.96 -4.60 1.30
CA LEU A 109 -6.14 -3.29 0.67
C LEU A 109 -6.25 -2.17 1.69
N LEU A 110 -7.05 -2.32 2.75
CA LEU A 110 -7.24 -1.28 3.76
C LEU A 110 -6.14 -1.28 4.84
N GLY A 111 -5.57 -2.44 5.17
CA GLY A 111 -4.47 -2.53 6.14
C GLY A 111 -3.17 -1.93 5.63
N LEU A 112 -2.91 -1.96 4.32
CA LEU A 112 -1.73 -1.35 3.71
C LEU A 112 -1.64 0.17 3.95
N PRO A 113 -2.62 1.02 3.54
CA PRO A 113 -2.57 2.45 3.77
C PRO A 113 -2.62 2.80 5.26
N VAL A 114 -3.29 1.99 6.09
CA VAL A 114 -3.27 2.14 7.55
C VAL A 114 -1.85 1.94 8.09
N GLY A 115 -1.17 0.85 7.75
CA GLY A 115 0.22 0.61 8.16
C GLY A 115 1.17 1.71 7.72
N LEU A 116 1.05 2.19 6.47
CA LEU A 116 1.85 3.32 5.97
C LEU A 116 1.58 4.63 6.73
N SER A 117 0.32 4.89 7.06
CA SER A 117 -0.07 6.09 7.82
C SER A 117 0.39 6.01 9.28
N LEU A 118 0.30 4.84 9.90
CA LEU A 118 0.84 4.60 11.25
C LEU A 118 2.37 4.79 11.28
N ALA A 119 3.08 4.32 10.25
CA ALA A 119 4.52 4.59 10.09
C ALA A 119 4.82 6.10 10.01
N CYS A 120 3.98 6.89 9.33
CA CYS A 120 4.10 8.35 9.31
C CYS A 120 3.87 8.98 10.70
N PHE A 121 2.89 8.51 11.45
CA PHE A 121 2.60 9.06 12.79
C PHE A 121 3.66 8.71 13.82
N LEU A 122 4.31 7.56 13.67
CA LEU A 122 5.43 7.11 14.51
C LEU A 122 6.78 7.69 14.09
N TYR A 123 6.86 8.38 12.95
CA TYR A 123 8.11 8.96 12.49
C TYR A 123 8.63 10.06 13.43
N THR A 124 9.84 9.84 13.97
CA THR A 124 10.55 10.75 14.88
C THR A 124 11.82 11.37 14.28
N GLY A 125 12.05 11.19 12.98
CA GLY A 125 13.29 11.62 12.33
C GLY A 125 13.38 13.13 12.05
N GLU A 126 14.56 13.54 11.58
CA GLU A 126 14.90 14.92 11.26
C GLU A 126 14.37 15.32 9.87
N GLY A 127 13.07 15.62 9.79
CA GLY A 127 12.41 16.01 8.54
C GLY A 127 11.41 17.15 8.72
N GLY A 128 11.20 17.94 7.65
CA GLY A 128 10.20 19.02 7.61
C GLY A 128 8.75 18.53 7.64
N SER A 129 8.50 17.23 7.45
CA SER A 129 7.17 16.60 7.44
C SER A 129 7.17 15.22 8.11
N ARG A 130 6.00 14.74 8.55
CA ARG A 130 5.82 13.34 9.01
C ARG A 130 5.82 12.34 7.85
N LEU A 131 5.52 12.83 6.65
CA LEU A 131 5.56 12.06 5.40
C LEU A 131 6.96 11.53 5.07
N TYR A 132 8.01 12.08 5.68
CA TYR A 132 9.36 11.53 5.58
C TYR A 132 9.47 10.10 6.14
N GLY A 133 8.49 9.62 6.92
CA GLY A 133 8.36 8.20 7.26
C GLY A 133 8.22 7.28 6.03
N LEU A 134 7.71 7.80 4.90
CA LEU A 134 7.56 7.05 3.64
C LEU A 134 8.69 7.32 2.64
N LYS A 135 9.74 8.04 3.05
CA LYS A 135 10.87 8.40 2.18
C LYS A 135 11.44 7.18 1.44
N ARG A 136 11.53 6.03 2.10
CA ARG A 136 12.04 4.77 1.50
C ARG A 136 11.22 4.25 0.33
N LEU A 137 9.92 4.52 0.30
CA LEU A 137 9.06 4.14 -0.83
C LEU A 137 9.08 5.21 -1.91
N VAL A 138 9.07 6.48 -1.52
CA VAL A 138 8.99 7.62 -2.45
C VAL A 138 10.30 7.85 -3.21
N ASP A 139 11.45 7.68 -2.55
CA ASP A 139 12.76 7.96 -3.15
C ASP A 139 13.14 6.98 -4.29
N VAL A 140 12.43 5.85 -4.41
CA VAL A 140 12.62 4.90 -5.52
C VAL A 140 11.95 5.43 -6.80
N TYR A 141 10.93 6.27 -6.68
CA TYR A 141 10.25 6.82 -7.85
C TYR A 141 11.14 7.84 -8.55
N PRO A 142 11.40 7.68 -9.86
CA PRO A 142 12.17 8.66 -10.61
C PRO A 142 11.39 9.98 -10.64
N SER A 143 12.05 11.08 -10.28
CA SER A 143 11.47 12.41 -10.37
C SER A 143 12.08 13.16 -11.54
N ILE A 144 11.25 13.96 -12.22
CA ILE A 144 11.72 14.86 -13.27
C ILE A 144 12.39 16.04 -12.59
N THR A 145 13.69 16.21 -12.81
CA THR A 145 14.44 17.35 -12.29
C THR A 145 14.16 18.60 -13.10
N LYS A 146 14.21 19.75 -12.44
CA LYS A 146 14.11 21.03 -13.16
C LYS A 146 15.32 21.17 -14.09
N PRO A 147 15.13 21.51 -15.38
CA PRO A 147 16.24 21.69 -16.29
C PRO A 147 17.16 22.81 -15.81
N GLU A 148 18.46 22.63 -16.01
CA GLU A 148 19.45 23.65 -15.71
C GLU A 148 19.36 24.80 -16.73
N GLY A 149 19.32 26.04 -16.22
CA GLY A 149 19.24 27.24 -17.04
C GLY A 149 17.84 27.65 -17.48
N HIS A 150 17.78 28.69 -18.30
CA HIS A 150 16.52 29.25 -18.79
C HIS A 150 16.02 28.47 -20.02
N VAL A 151 14.89 27.77 -19.87
CA VAL A 151 14.22 27.11 -21.00
C VAL A 151 13.51 28.14 -21.86
N ARG A 152 13.91 28.24 -23.13
CA ARG A 152 13.30 29.13 -24.12
C ARG A 152 11.81 28.80 -24.32
N PHE A 153 11.00 29.81 -24.61
CA PHE A 153 9.56 29.63 -24.81
C PHE A 153 9.20 28.61 -25.90
N ASN A 154 9.89 28.63 -27.04
CA ASN A 154 9.66 27.67 -28.14
C ASN A 154 9.91 26.21 -27.70
N GLN A 155 10.89 25.97 -26.83
CA GLN A 155 11.17 24.62 -26.32
C GLN A 155 10.02 24.12 -25.43
N LYS A 156 9.43 25.00 -24.61
CA LYS A 156 8.24 24.67 -23.79
C LYS A 156 7.03 24.35 -24.67
N LEU A 157 6.81 25.13 -25.73
CA LEU A 157 5.75 24.86 -26.70
C LEU A 157 5.95 23.50 -27.37
N TRP A 158 7.16 23.19 -27.85
CA TRP A 158 7.46 21.90 -28.45
C TRP A 158 7.26 20.72 -27.50
N THR A 159 7.72 20.81 -26.25
CA THR A 159 7.48 19.75 -25.27
C THR A 159 5.99 19.55 -25.01
N THR A 160 5.22 20.64 -24.93
CA THR A 160 3.76 20.56 -24.73
C THR A 160 3.08 19.91 -25.92
N THR A 161 3.41 20.34 -27.15
CA THR A 161 2.88 19.74 -28.38
C THR A 161 3.25 18.26 -28.50
N LEU A 162 4.49 17.88 -28.14
CA LEU A 162 4.93 16.48 -28.16
C LEU A 162 4.12 15.63 -27.18
N VAL A 163 3.90 16.12 -25.95
CA VAL A 163 3.06 15.42 -24.95
C VAL A 163 1.62 15.26 -25.47
N LEU A 164 1.07 16.28 -26.13
CA LEU A 164 -0.27 16.20 -26.74
C LEU A 164 -0.33 15.17 -27.86
N ILE A 165 0.68 15.10 -28.73
CA ILE A 165 0.74 14.08 -29.80
C ILE A 165 0.74 12.68 -29.19
N ILE A 166 1.57 12.44 -28.16
CA ILE A 166 1.62 11.14 -27.48
C ILE A 166 0.26 10.83 -26.83
N TYR A 167 -0.39 11.81 -26.18
CA TYR A 167 -1.71 11.66 -25.60
C TYR A 167 -2.75 11.19 -26.63
N PHE A 168 -2.88 11.90 -27.76
CA PHE A 168 -3.81 11.52 -28.82
C PHE A 168 -3.43 10.20 -29.52
N ALA A 169 -2.14 9.86 -29.60
CA ALA A 169 -1.73 8.57 -30.12
C ALA A 169 -2.20 7.44 -29.18
N MET A 170 -2.02 7.61 -27.86
CA MET A 170 -2.44 6.62 -26.86
C MET A 170 -3.96 6.43 -26.79
N THR A 171 -4.78 7.47 -27.06
CA THR A 171 -6.24 7.31 -27.11
C THR A 171 -6.72 6.42 -28.26
N ASN A 172 -5.90 6.21 -29.29
CA ASN A 172 -6.21 5.30 -30.41
C ASN A 172 -5.71 3.86 -30.16
N VAL A 173 -5.03 3.60 -29.04
CA VAL A 173 -4.55 2.25 -28.70
C VAL A 173 -5.61 1.54 -27.86
N MET A 174 -6.23 0.51 -28.44
CA MET A 174 -7.18 -0.34 -27.74
C MET A 174 -6.46 -1.15 -26.65
N ILE A 175 -7.08 -1.22 -25.48
CA ILE A 175 -6.55 -2.00 -24.36
C ILE A 175 -6.61 -3.49 -24.72
N TYR A 176 -5.47 -4.15 -24.63
CA TYR A 176 -5.37 -5.58 -24.89
C TYR A 176 -6.26 -6.39 -23.93
N GLY A 177 -7.12 -7.26 -24.48
CA GLY A 177 -7.96 -8.18 -23.71
C GLY A 177 -9.38 -7.69 -23.38
N LEU A 178 -9.80 -6.52 -23.86
CA LEU A 178 -11.20 -6.08 -23.83
C LEU A 178 -11.92 -6.48 -25.13
N SER A 179 -13.15 -6.99 -25.03
CA SER A 179 -13.97 -7.35 -26.20
C SER A 179 -14.53 -6.09 -26.87
N ASP A 180 -14.59 -6.07 -28.21
CA ASP A 180 -15.12 -4.96 -29.03
C ASP A 180 -16.52 -4.46 -28.62
N SER A 181 -17.29 -5.27 -27.88
CA SER A 181 -18.63 -4.95 -27.39
C SER A 181 -18.68 -4.06 -26.15
N THR A 182 -17.56 -3.83 -25.43
CA THR A 182 -17.50 -2.96 -24.23
C THR A 182 -16.68 -1.71 -24.53
N LEU A 183 -17.02 -1.06 -25.64
CA LEU A 183 -16.40 0.18 -26.12
C LEU A 183 -16.98 1.42 -25.40
N ASP A 184 -17.08 1.36 -24.07
CA ASP A 184 -17.30 2.53 -23.21
C ASP A 184 -17.03 2.14 -21.74
N ILE A 185 -15.79 2.34 -21.29
CA ILE A 185 -15.42 2.32 -19.85
C ILE A 185 -15.08 3.74 -19.37
N PHE A 186 -15.26 4.75 -20.24
CA PHE A 186 -15.03 6.16 -19.94
C PHE A 186 -16.14 7.04 -20.48
#